data_AF-A0A081RYI0-F1
#
_entry.id   AF-A0A081RYI0-F1
#
_cell.length_a   1.000
_cell.length_b   1.000
_cell.length_c   1.000
_cell.angle_alpha   90.00
_cell.angle_beta   90.00
_cell.angle_gamma   90.00
#
_symmetry.space_group_name_H-M   'P 1'
#
loop_
_entity.id
_entity.type
_entity.pdbx_description
1 polymer ?
#
loop_
_entity_poly.entity_id
_entity_poly.type
_entity_poly.pdbx_seq_one_letter_code
_entity_poly.pdbx_strand_id
1 'polypeptide(L)' 'MKQTTNCSQVARFPKAVALPEEVRRVNVAGESWDSWFDGPGVTADFMTECGQLPVQEREGF' A
#
# COMPACT_ATOMS: atom_id res chain seq x y z
N MET A 1 -1.61 -16.50 -41.97
CA MET A 1 -2.22 -16.10 -40.69
C MET A 1 -1.15 -16.20 -39.61
N LYS A 2 -0.73 -15.09 -38.99
CA LYS A 2 0.31 -15.14 -37.95
C LYS A 2 -0.32 -15.65 -36.65
N GLN A 3 0.18 -16.78 -36.19
CA GLN A 3 -0.18 -17.42 -34.92
C GLN A 3 0.37 -16.56 -33.78
N THR A 4 -0.48 -16.03 -32.92
CA THR A 4 -0.10 -15.16 -31.80
C THR A 4 0.61 -15.98 -30.73
N THR A 5 1.91 -15.78 -30.55
CA THR A 5 2.69 -16.36 -29.45
C THR A 5 2.54 -15.51 -28.20
N ASN A 6 2.43 -16.13 -27.03
CA ASN A 6 2.37 -15.43 -25.75
C ASN A 6 3.76 -14.84 -25.40
N CYS A 7 3.85 -13.52 -25.24
CA CYS A 7 5.10 -12.81 -24.94
C CYS A 7 5.21 -12.33 -23.47
N SER A 8 4.46 -12.94 -22.54
CA SER A 8 4.39 -12.46 -21.16
C SER A 8 5.60 -12.92 -20.34
N GLN A 9 6.08 -12.08 -19.42
CA GLN A 9 7.12 -12.43 -18.45
C GLN A 9 6.51 -12.71 -17.07
N VAL A 10 7.12 -13.63 -16.31
CA VAL A 10 6.65 -14.03 -14.98
C VAL A 10 7.78 -13.88 -13.96
N ALA A 11 7.49 -13.22 -12.85
CA ALA A 11 8.34 -13.20 -11.66
C ALA A 11 7.84 -14.23 -10.63
N ARG A 12 8.75 -14.87 -9.89
CA ARG A 12 8.42 -15.79 -8.79
C ARG A 12 8.77 -15.15 -7.46
N PHE A 13 7.83 -15.20 -6.52
CA PHE A 13 8.06 -14.71 -5.16
C PHE A 13 8.62 -15.83 -4.27
N PRO A 14 9.67 -15.55 -3.46
CA PRO A 14 10.05 -16.40 -2.34
C PRO A 14 8.90 -16.57 -1.35
N LYS A 15 8.86 -17.69 -0.62
CA LYS A 15 7.81 -17.97 0.38
C LYS A 15 7.67 -16.86 1.43
N ALA A 16 8.78 -16.22 1.81
CA ALA A 16 8.79 -15.15 2.80
C ALA A 16 8.05 -13.86 2.36
N VAL A 17 7.83 -13.68 1.06
CA VAL A 17 7.13 -12.52 0.47
C VAL A 17 5.98 -12.98 -0.43
N ALA A 18 5.51 -14.21 -0.24
CA ALA A 18 4.37 -14.72 -0.98
C ALA A 18 3.10 -14.00 -0.53
N LEU A 19 2.27 -13.62 -1.51
CA LEU A 19 0.94 -13.09 -1.23
C LEU A 19 0.03 -14.22 -0.71
N PRO A 20 -0.98 -13.91 0.11
CA PRO A 20 -2.01 -14.86 0.52
C PRO A 20 -2.71 -15.53 -0.69
N GLU A 21 -3.22 -16.75 -0.52
CA GLU A 21 -3.78 -17.57 -1.62
C GLU A 21 -5.03 -16.92 -2.27
N GLU A 22 -5.78 -16.14 -1.50
CA GLU A 22 -6.94 -15.41 -1.98
C GLU A 22 -6.60 -14.23 -2.92
N VAL A 23 -5.34 -13.77 -2.94
CA VAL A 23 -4.92 -12.61 -3.74
C VAL A 23 -4.64 -13.04 -5.19
N ARG A 24 -5.50 -12.60 -6.12
CA ARG A 24 -5.41 -12.95 -7.55
C ARG A 24 -4.98 -11.83 -8.49
N ARG A 25 -5.03 -10.57 -8.02
CA ARG A 25 -4.68 -9.38 -8.79
C ARG A 25 -3.92 -8.42 -7.90
N VAL A 26 -2.89 -7.81 -8.47
CA VAL A 26 -2.09 -6.77 -7.82
C VAL A 26 -1.96 -5.58 -8.76
N ASN A 27 -1.94 -4.38 -8.19
CA ASN A 27 -1.47 -3.21 -8.91
C ASN A 27 0.05 -3.10 -8.72
N VAL A 28 0.79 -3.02 -9.83
CA VAL A 28 2.26 -2.91 -9.81
C VAL A 28 2.70 -1.43 -9.71
N ALA A 29 1.78 -0.49 -9.93
CA ALA A 29 1.98 0.92 -9.66
C ALA A 29 1.40 1.27 -8.28
N GLY A 30 2.19 1.94 -7.44
CA GLY A 30 1.64 2.67 -6.31
C GLY A 30 0.84 3.88 -6.80
N GLU A 31 -0.11 4.36 -6.00
CA GLU A 31 -0.76 5.64 -6.27
C GLU A 31 0.26 6.77 -6.06
N SER A 32 0.28 7.75 -6.97
CA SER A 32 1.09 8.94 -6.74
C SER A 32 0.50 9.74 -5.58
N TRP A 33 1.33 10.53 -4.91
CA TRP A 33 0.86 11.47 -3.90
C TRP A 33 -0.22 12.40 -4.46
N ASP A 34 -0.09 12.84 -5.71
CA ASP A 34 -1.11 13.66 -6.38
C ASP A 34 -2.46 12.93 -6.47
N SER A 35 -2.46 11.66 -6.93
CA SER A 35 -3.70 10.87 -7.03
C SER A 35 -4.32 10.59 -5.66
N TRP A 36 -3.51 10.49 -4.61
CA TRP A 36 -3.99 10.28 -3.25
C TRP A 36 -4.64 11.55 -2.67
N PHE A 37 -4.09 12.73 -2.98
CA PHE A 37 -4.61 14.03 -2.52
C PHE A 37 -5.79 14.58 -3.34
N ASP A 38 -6.07 14.05 -4.54
CA ASP A 38 -7.18 14.47 -5.41
C ASP A 38 -8.59 14.08 -4.89
N GLY A 39 -8.66 13.35 -3.78
CA GLY A 39 -9.92 12.96 -3.14
C GLY A 39 -10.62 14.10 -2.38
N PRO A 40 -11.89 13.91 -1.97
CA PRO A 40 -12.57 14.86 -1.09
C PRO A 40 -11.80 15.06 0.22
N GLY A 41 -11.63 16.32 0.62
CA GLY A 41 -11.05 16.66 1.92
C GLY A 41 -11.90 16.18 3.10
N VAL A 42 -11.30 16.21 4.28
CA VAL A 42 -11.97 15.86 5.54
C VAL A 42 -12.87 17.01 6.03
N THR A 43 -13.82 16.69 6.92
CA THR A 43 -14.69 17.69 7.55
C THR A 43 -13.92 18.54 8.57
N ALA A 44 -14.46 19.71 8.92
CA ALA A 44 -13.78 20.65 9.81
C ALA A 44 -13.55 20.11 11.23
N ASP A 45 -14.33 19.12 11.64
CA ASP A 45 -14.25 18.43 12.93
C ASP A 45 -13.37 17.17 12.91
N PHE A 46 -12.82 16.80 11.75
CA PHE A 46 -11.98 15.63 11.60
C PHE A 46 -10.70 15.76 12.43
N MET A 47 -10.48 14.79 13.34
CA MET A 47 -9.33 14.76 14.27
C MET A 47 -9.16 16.02 15.12
N THR A 48 -10.28 16.63 15.57
CA THR A 48 -10.27 17.78 16.50
C THR A 48 -9.41 17.52 17.75
N GLU A 49 -9.33 16.27 18.20
CA GLU A 49 -8.40 15.82 19.23
C GLU A 49 -7.55 14.67 18.69
N CYS A 50 -6.23 14.77 18.80
CA CYS A 50 -5.31 13.66 18.59
C CYS A 50 -4.78 13.25 19.97
N GLY A 51 -5.21 12.07 20.46
CA GLY A 51 -4.96 11.59 21.81
C GLY A 51 -3.50 11.24 22.07
N GLN A 52 -2.64 12.25 22.13
CA GLN A 52 -1.23 12.06 22.41
C GLN A 52 -1.06 11.55 23.84
N LEU A 53 -0.46 10.36 23.97
CA LEU A 53 -0.10 9.80 25.25
C LEU A 53 0.95 10.69 25.94
N PRO A 54 1.02 10.68 27.29
CA PRO A 54 2.09 11.35 28.00
C PRO A 54 3.45 10.86 27.49
N VAL A 55 4.46 11.73 27.56
CA VAL A 55 5.82 11.39 27.15
C VAL A 55 6.26 10.09 27.82
N GLN A 56 6.67 9.10 27.02
CA GLN A 56 7.20 7.85 27.54
C GLN A 56 8.68 8.04 27.87
N GLU A 57 9.06 7.77 29.12
CA GLU A 57 10.47 7.75 29.51
C GLU A 57 11.16 6.53 28.91
N ARG A 58 12.36 6.72 28.35
CA ARG A 58 13.25 5.62 27.98
C ARG A 58 14.12 5.28 29.19
N GLU A 59 14.29 3.99 29.50
CA GLU A 59 15.29 3.55 30.47
C GLU A 59 16.68 4.01 30.00
N GLY A 60 17.43 4.65 30.90
CA GLY A 60 18.80 5.05 30.63
C GLY A 60 19.70 3.83 30.46
N PHE A 61 20.64 3.89 29.51
CA PHE A 61 21.67 2.87 29.31
C PHE A 61 22.76 2.96 30.38
#